data_AF-A0A1R1A9X2-F1
#
_entry.id   AF-A0A1R1A9X2-F1
#
_cell.length_a   1.000
_cell.length_b   1.000
_cell.length_c   1.000
_cell.angle_alpha   90.00
_cell.angle_beta   90.00
_cell.angle_gamma   90.00
#
_symmetry.space_group_name_H-M   'P 1'
#
loop_
_entity.id
_entity.type
_entity.pdbx_description
1 polymer ?
#
loop_
_entity_poly.entity_id
_entity_poly.type
_entity_poly.pdbx_seq_one_letter_code
_entity_poly.pdbx_strand_id
1 'polypeptide(L)'
;MKKFYILFLSICIAVTCIIPMASAAEAKTEAPPTVNERVVNILKENNIDFQIVDGNIKLNQTSTEVITAVNNLLSSQSQLNRGSIAATAYPTPYTHMPLYNITKSKKFTAATKTAFGAAFTAWAKNIFSPWQEIAGVAVGGFAVYYFVNSETEDLYTFIKYYYRELGAGFFDMNGTFIGDYQIKKEIRVTKNSNGTGGSTGTDERASSIIEPWF
;
A
#
# COMPACT_ATOMS: atom_id res chain seq x y z
N MET A 1 28.59 -37.83 -19.89
CA MET A 1 27.79 -37.44 -18.69
C MET A 1 27.93 -35.97 -18.30
N LYS A 2 29.12 -35.35 -18.27
CA LYS A 2 29.28 -33.92 -17.88
C LYS A 2 28.53 -32.88 -18.73
N LYS A 3 28.32 -33.14 -20.04
CA LYS A 3 27.63 -32.20 -20.95
C LYS A 3 26.12 -32.08 -20.72
N PHE A 4 25.48 -33.11 -20.17
CA PHE A 4 24.04 -33.08 -19.88
C PHE A 4 23.71 -32.28 -18.62
N TYR A 5 24.58 -32.29 -17.61
CA TYR A 5 24.41 -31.47 -16.40
C TYR A 5 24.52 -29.97 -16.70
N ILE A 6 25.39 -29.57 -17.61
CA ILE A 6 25.52 -28.17 -18.03
C ILE A 6 24.24 -27.72 -18.74
N LEU A 7 23.67 -28.56 -19.61
CA LEU A 7 22.44 -28.23 -20.33
C LEU A 7 21.21 -28.17 -19.40
N PHE A 8 21.15 -29.04 -18.39
CA PHE A 8 20.09 -29.03 -17.37
C PHE A 8 20.20 -27.81 -16.45
N LEU A 9 21.42 -27.43 -16.04
CA LEU A 9 21.68 -26.24 -15.25
C LEU A 9 21.31 -24.95 -16.02
N SER A 10 21.62 -24.89 -17.32
CA SER A 10 21.23 -23.76 -18.18
C SER A 10 19.71 -23.63 -18.34
N ILE A 11 18.99 -24.75 -18.43
CA ILE A 11 17.52 -24.75 -18.50
C ILE A 11 16.91 -24.32 -17.15
N CYS A 12 17.47 -24.75 -16.02
CA CYS A 12 17.01 -24.31 -14.70
C CYS A 12 17.25 -22.81 -14.46
N ILE A 13 18.35 -22.24 -14.97
CA ILE A 13 18.64 -20.80 -14.88
C ILE A 13 17.73 -20.00 -15.83
N ALA A 14 17.41 -20.52 -17.02
CA ALA A 14 16.51 -19.83 -17.95
C ALA A 14 15.06 -19.79 -17.46
N VAL A 15 14.60 -20.80 -16.72
CA VAL A 15 13.23 -20.85 -16.17
C VAL A 15 13.06 -19.93 -14.94
N THR A 16 14.13 -19.63 -14.19
CA THR A 16 14.06 -18.69 -13.06
C THR A 16 14.21 -17.21 -13.48
N CYS A 17 14.69 -16.95 -14.69
CA CYS A 17 14.85 -15.59 -15.24
C CYS A 17 13.59 -15.00 -15.90
N ILE A 18 12.45 -15.71 -15.94
CA ILE A 18 11.16 -15.17 -16.44
C ILE A 18 10.37 -14.45 -15.31
N ILE A 19 11.01 -14.19 -14.16
CA ILE A 19 10.45 -13.28 -13.17
C ILE A 19 10.78 -11.86 -13.65
N PRO A 20 9.81 -10.94 -13.79
CA PRO A 20 10.11 -9.58 -14.22
C PRO A 20 11.16 -8.99 -13.28
N MET A 21 12.31 -8.59 -13.84
CA MET A 21 13.26 -7.71 -13.15
C MET A 21 12.62 -6.34 -12.99
N ALA A 22 11.74 -6.22 -12.02
CA ALA A 22 11.21 -4.96 -11.50
C ALA A 22 11.57 -4.92 -10.01
N SER A 23 12.87 -4.90 -9.70
CA SER A 23 13.37 -4.70 -8.35
C SER A 23 14.71 -3.95 -8.41
N ALA A 24 14.73 -2.86 -9.17
CA ALA A 24 15.73 -1.82 -9.05
C ALA A 24 14.93 -0.53 -8.80
N ALA A 25 15.10 0.01 -7.60
CA ALA A 25 14.24 1.00 -6.95
C ALA A 25 12.86 0.45 -6.55
N GLU A 26 12.73 -0.04 -5.30
CA GLU A 26 11.53 0.29 -4.52
C GLU A 26 11.57 1.81 -4.29
N ALA A 27 11.35 2.60 -5.34
CA ALA A 27 10.63 3.83 -5.13
C ALA A 27 9.32 3.34 -4.53
N LYS A 28 9.11 3.63 -3.25
CA LYS A 28 7.80 3.55 -2.65
C LYS A 28 6.97 4.49 -3.52
N THR A 29 6.31 3.96 -4.54
CA THR A 29 5.30 4.70 -5.28
C THR A 29 4.21 4.88 -4.23
N GLU A 30 4.33 5.94 -3.44
CA GLU A 30 3.34 6.28 -2.44
C GLU A 30 2.02 6.30 -3.20
N ALA A 31 1.09 5.46 -2.73
CA ALA A 31 -0.21 5.39 -3.36
C ALA A 31 -0.75 6.83 -3.39
N PRO A 32 -1.30 7.29 -4.53
CA PRO A 32 -1.85 8.63 -4.59
C PRO A 32 -2.84 8.79 -3.44
N PRO A 33 -2.81 9.92 -2.72
CA PRO A 33 -3.61 10.06 -1.53
C PRO A 33 -5.09 9.99 -1.90
N THR A 34 -5.84 9.18 -1.16
CA THR A 34 -7.26 8.96 -1.42
C THR A 34 -8.05 10.15 -0.90
N VAL A 35 -8.73 10.85 -1.80
CA VAL A 35 -9.57 12.01 -1.45
C VAL A 35 -10.99 11.54 -1.13
N ASN A 36 -11.67 12.21 -0.21
CA ASN A 36 -13.06 11.92 0.10
C ASN A 36 -14.00 12.35 -1.03
N GLU A 37 -14.45 11.40 -1.85
CA GLU A 37 -15.33 11.67 -3.00
C GLU A 37 -16.68 12.26 -2.60
N ARG A 38 -17.25 11.88 -1.43
CA ARG A 38 -18.51 12.44 -0.93
C ARG A 38 -18.37 13.96 -0.75
N VAL A 39 -17.33 14.40 -0.03
CA VAL A 39 -17.09 15.82 0.22
C VAL A 39 -16.84 16.56 -1.10
N VAL A 40 -16.02 16.00 -1.99
CA VAL A 40 -15.78 16.59 -3.32
C VAL A 40 -17.07 16.78 -4.11
N ASN A 41 -17.96 15.79 -4.10
CA ASN A 41 -19.23 15.88 -4.82
C ASN A 41 -20.16 16.95 -4.20
N ILE A 42 -20.25 17.01 -2.86
CA ILE A 42 -21.03 18.03 -2.16
C ILE A 42 -20.56 19.44 -2.52
N LEU A 43 -19.24 19.67 -2.55
CA LEU A 43 -18.68 20.98 -2.90
C LEU A 43 -19.00 21.35 -4.36
N LYS A 44 -18.85 20.40 -5.29
CA LYS A 44 -19.17 20.61 -6.71
C LYS A 44 -20.65 20.91 -6.94
N GLU A 45 -21.54 20.13 -6.34
CA GLU A 45 -22.99 20.29 -6.47
C GLU A 45 -23.49 21.64 -5.95
N ASN A 46 -22.79 22.21 -4.96
CA ASN A 46 -23.13 23.50 -4.36
C ASN A 46 -22.31 24.67 -4.89
N ASN A 47 -21.54 24.47 -5.98
CA ASN A 47 -20.68 25.48 -6.62
C ASN A 47 -19.70 26.16 -5.63
N ILE A 48 -19.11 25.37 -4.73
CA ILE A 48 -18.11 25.84 -3.77
C ILE A 48 -16.72 25.58 -4.35
N ASP A 49 -15.90 26.63 -4.42
CA ASP A 49 -14.53 26.54 -4.92
C ASP A 49 -13.57 25.87 -3.91
N PHE A 50 -12.84 24.85 -4.38
CA PHE A 50 -11.85 24.13 -3.60
C PHE A 50 -10.65 23.71 -4.44
N GLN A 51 -9.59 23.31 -3.76
CA GLN A 51 -8.39 22.72 -4.33
C GLN A 51 -8.00 21.47 -3.54
N ILE A 52 -7.27 20.56 -4.17
CA ILE A 52 -6.71 19.37 -3.52
C ILE A 52 -5.21 19.61 -3.38
N VAL A 53 -4.74 19.69 -2.14
CA VAL A 53 -3.33 19.90 -1.80
C VAL A 53 -2.88 18.71 -0.97
N ASP A 54 -1.87 17.98 -1.46
CA ASP A 54 -1.33 16.78 -0.81
C ASP A 54 -2.41 15.74 -0.44
N GLY A 55 -3.44 15.62 -1.30
CA GLY A 55 -4.55 14.71 -1.08
C GLY A 55 -5.60 15.17 -0.06
N ASN A 56 -5.43 16.35 0.51
CA ASN A 56 -6.42 16.94 1.39
C ASN A 56 -7.23 18.01 0.66
N ILE A 57 -8.51 18.15 1.04
CA ILE A 57 -9.43 19.11 0.43
C ILE A 57 -9.28 20.45 1.14
N LYS A 58 -9.05 21.52 0.38
CA LYS A 58 -8.93 22.87 0.92
C LYS A 58 -9.86 23.83 0.20
N LEU A 59 -10.66 24.58 0.95
CA LEU A 59 -11.50 25.65 0.42
C LEU A 59 -10.63 26.81 -0.06
N ASN A 60 -11.01 27.42 -1.18
CA ASN A 60 -10.33 28.61 -1.68
C ASN A 60 -10.72 29.87 -0.90
N GLN A 61 -11.96 29.90 -0.38
CA GLN A 61 -12.47 30.97 0.48
C GLN A 61 -12.58 30.48 1.93
N THR A 62 -11.94 31.20 2.85
CA THR A 62 -11.83 30.81 4.27
C THR A 62 -12.53 31.80 5.20
N SER A 63 -13.53 32.54 4.72
CA SER A 63 -14.33 33.40 5.61
C SER A 63 -15.15 32.53 6.57
N THR A 64 -15.37 33.01 7.79
CA THR A 64 -16.11 32.28 8.82
C THR A 64 -17.52 31.90 8.35
N GLU A 65 -18.20 32.81 7.64
CA GLU A 65 -19.53 32.59 7.06
C GLU A 65 -19.55 31.42 6.08
N VAL A 66 -18.56 31.35 5.17
CA VAL A 66 -18.44 30.26 4.20
C VAL A 66 -18.15 28.94 4.92
N ILE A 67 -17.20 28.91 5.85
CA ILE A 67 -16.84 27.69 6.58
C ILE A 67 -18.03 27.16 7.38
N THR A 68 -18.77 28.04 8.09
CA THR A 68 -19.98 27.64 8.82
C THR A 68 -21.07 27.11 7.88
N ALA A 69 -21.29 27.75 6.73
CA ALA A 69 -22.26 27.29 5.74
C ALA A 69 -21.90 25.89 5.20
N VAL A 70 -20.64 25.67 4.84
CA VAL A 70 -20.16 24.37 4.33
C VAL A 70 -20.25 23.28 5.41
N ASN A 71 -19.88 23.58 6.66
CA ASN A 71 -19.97 22.61 7.75
C ASN A 71 -21.43 22.21 8.06
N ASN A 72 -22.37 23.16 7.97
CA ASN A 72 -23.80 22.87 8.09
C ASN A 72 -24.31 22.03 6.92
N LEU A 73 -23.83 22.29 5.69
CA LEU A 73 -24.15 21.50 4.51
C LEU A 73 -23.68 20.03 4.64
N LEU A 74 -22.43 19.81 5.06
CA LEU A 74 -21.90 18.46 5.30
C LEU A 74 -22.71 17.70 6.37
N SER A 75 -23.09 18.40 7.44
CA SER A 75 -23.85 17.82 8.54
C SER A 75 -25.30 17.51 8.14
N SER A 76 -25.98 18.41 7.42
CA SER A 76 -27.37 18.24 7.00
C SER A 76 -27.56 17.10 6.00
N GLN A 77 -26.67 16.98 5.00
CA GLN A 77 -26.75 15.87 4.05
C GLN A 77 -26.45 14.51 4.68
N SER A 78 -25.72 14.47 5.80
CA SER A 78 -25.55 13.23 6.55
C SER A 78 -26.80 12.75 7.29
N GLN A 79 -27.74 13.66 7.54
CA GLN A 79 -28.99 13.38 8.25
C GLN A 79 -30.20 13.23 7.31
N LEU A 80 -30.15 13.84 6.13
CA LEU A 80 -31.27 13.95 5.19
C LEU A 80 -30.83 13.52 3.79
N ASN A 81 -31.15 12.28 3.38
CA ASN A 81 -31.60 11.97 2.01
C ASN A 81 -31.97 10.49 1.79
N ARG A 82 -33.28 10.19 1.76
CA ARG A 82 -33.85 8.87 1.45
C ARG A 82 -34.11 8.64 -0.06
N GLY A 83 -33.55 9.46 -0.96
CA GLY A 83 -33.95 9.39 -2.37
C GLY A 83 -32.94 9.96 -3.36
N SER A 84 -31.75 9.34 -3.48
CA SER A 84 -30.97 9.15 -4.74
C SER A 84 -29.45 9.09 -4.55
N ILE A 85 -28.92 9.47 -3.39
CA ILE A 85 -27.54 9.19 -2.96
C ILE A 85 -27.68 8.65 -1.54
N ALA A 86 -27.21 7.43 -1.28
CA ALA A 86 -27.46 6.72 -0.03
C ALA A 86 -27.19 7.62 1.19
N ALA A 87 -28.22 7.91 2.02
CA ALA A 87 -28.01 8.49 3.34
C ALA A 87 -26.92 7.68 4.05
N THR A 88 -25.75 8.28 4.26
CA THR A 88 -24.65 7.64 4.97
C THR A 88 -24.99 7.64 6.46
N ALA A 89 -25.71 6.61 6.89
CA ALA A 89 -25.80 6.29 8.30
C ALA A 89 -24.38 5.99 8.79
N TYR A 90 -23.86 6.87 9.64
CA TYR A 90 -22.55 6.65 10.25
C TYR A 90 -22.64 5.62 11.38
N PRO A 91 -21.63 4.76 11.56
CA PRO A 91 -20.44 4.64 10.73
C PRO A 91 -20.73 3.94 9.39
N THR A 92 -20.05 4.36 8.31
CA THR A 92 -20.21 3.72 7.00
C THR A 92 -19.65 2.28 7.01
N PRO A 93 -20.04 1.42 6.05
CA PRO A 93 -19.33 0.18 5.80
C PRO A 93 -17.85 0.41 5.47
N TYR A 94 -17.00 -0.57 5.79
CA TYR A 94 -15.60 -0.53 5.44
C TYR A 94 -15.39 -0.61 3.93
N THR A 95 -14.62 0.34 3.40
CA THR A 95 -14.17 0.39 2.02
C THR A 95 -12.72 -0.06 1.94
N HIS A 96 -12.43 -1.00 1.04
CA HIS A 96 -11.08 -1.55 0.86
C HIS A 96 -10.17 -0.55 0.16
N MET A 97 -8.92 -0.44 0.63
CA MET A 97 -7.87 0.43 0.07
C MET A 97 -6.85 -0.44 -0.68
N PRO A 98 -7.13 -0.87 -1.93
CA PRO A 98 -6.32 -1.86 -2.63
C PRO A 98 -4.89 -1.40 -2.93
N LEU A 99 -4.69 -0.09 -3.14
CA LEU A 99 -3.39 0.51 -3.44
C LEU A 99 -2.40 0.41 -2.28
N TYR A 100 -2.89 0.17 -1.06
CA TYR A 100 -2.07 0.06 0.15
C TYR A 100 -1.83 -1.40 0.57
N ASN A 101 -2.33 -2.38 -0.18
CA ASN A 101 -2.12 -3.78 0.18
C ASN A 101 -0.64 -4.14 0.17
N ILE A 102 -0.20 -4.83 1.22
CA ILE A 102 1.16 -5.32 1.33
C ILE A 102 1.13 -6.85 1.29
N THR A 103 1.94 -7.42 0.40
CA THR A 103 2.21 -8.87 0.36
C THR A 103 3.69 -9.10 0.51
N LYS A 104 4.09 -9.88 1.52
CA LYS A 104 5.49 -10.21 1.80
C LYS A 104 5.64 -11.70 2.00
N SER A 105 6.72 -12.26 1.46
CA SER A 105 7.18 -13.62 1.76
C SER A 105 8.42 -13.53 2.64
N LYS A 106 8.45 -14.29 3.75
CA LYS A 106 9.59 -14.32 4.67
C LYS A 106 10.84 -14.86 3.96
N LYS A 107 10.69 -15.97 3.22
CA LYS A 107 11.79 -16.64 2.52
C LYS A 107 12.31 -15.81 1.37
N PHE A 108 11.42 -15.24 0.55
CA PHE A 108 11.80 -14.34 -0.55
C PHE A 108 12.51 -13.10 -0.03
N THR A 109 11.98 -12.45 1.02
CA THR A 109 12.62 -11.26 1.61
C THR A 109 14.03 -11.57 2.11
N ALA A 110 14.23 -12.70 2.78
CA ALA A 110 15.55 -13.10 3.27
C ALA A 110 16.53 -13.44 2.14
N ALA A 111 16.05 -14.10 1.08
CA ALA A 111 16.84 -14.38 -0.12
C ALA A 111 17.28 -13.09 -0.82
N THR A 112 16.36 -12.13 -1.00
CA THR A 112 16.65 -10.82 -1.61
C THR A 112 17.65 -10.03 -0.78
N LYS A 113 17.54 -10.03 0.56
CA LYS A 113 18.54 -9.40 1.44
C LYS A 113 19.92 -10.07 1.34
N THR A 114 19.96 -11.39 1.21
CA THR A 114 21.21 -12.14 1.03
C THR A 114 21.86 -11.81 -0.32
N ALA A 115 21.06 -11.77 -1.39
CA ALA A 115 21.49 -11.38 -2.72
C ALA A 115 22.09 -9.96 -2.73
N PHE A 116 21.39 -9.01 -2.12
CA PHE A 116 21.87 -7.63 -1.98
C PHE A 116 23.18 -7.56 -1.19
N GLY A 117 23.25 -8.24 -0.04
CA GLY A 117 24.47 -8.26 0.79
C GLY A 117 25.67 -8.83 0.04
N ALA A 118 25.48 -9.91 -0.73
CA ALA A 118 26.52 -10.51 -1.55
C ALA A 118 27.00 -9.55 -2.65
N ALA A 119 26.07 -8.95 -3.39
CA ALA A 119 26.37 -8.00 -4.47
C ALA A 119 27.07 -6.75 -3.94
N PHE A 120 26.57 -6.17 -2.85
CA PHE A 120 27.16 -5.00 -2.20
C PHE A 120 28.58 -5.31 -1.70
N THR A 121 28.79 -6.48 -1.09
CA THR A 121 30.12 -6.89 -0.61
C THR A 121 31.11 -7.05 -1.78
N ALA A 122 30.68 -7.66 -2.88
CA ALA A 122 31.52 -7.84 -4.06
C ALA A 122 31.91 -6.50 -4.71
N TRP A 123 30.96 -5.58 -4.82
CA TRP A 123 31.20 -4.22 -5.29
C TRP A 123 32.10 -3.43 -4.33
N ALA A 124 31.78 -3.39 -3.04
CA ALA A 124 32.51 -2.60 -2.04
C ALA A 124 33.96 -3.06 -1.85
N LYS A 125 34.24 -4.37 -2.06
CA LYS A 125 35.60 -4.91 -2.02
C LYS A 125 36.35 -4.80 -3.36
N ASN A 126 35.76 -4.15 -4.37
CA ASN A 126 36.29 -4.09 -5.74
C ASN A 126 36.60 -5.48 -6.34
N ILE A 127 35.88 -6.52 -5.92
CA ILE A 127 36.05 -7.88 -6.46
C ILE A 127 35.51 -7.91 -7.89
N PHE A 128 34.34 -7.29 -8.10
CA PHE A 128 33.74 -7.09 -9.41
C PHE A 128 33.31 -5.64 -9.55
N SER A 129 33.57 -5.07 -10.73
CA SER A 129 33.22 -3.69 -11.10
C SER A 129 32.16 -3.61 -12.21
N PRO A 130 32.14 -4.52 -13.21
CA PRO A 130 31.06 -4.57 -14.18
C PRO A 130 29.72 -4.92 -13.52
N TRP A 131 28.65 -4.19 -13.87
CA TRP A 131 27.33 -4.38 -13.29
C TRP A 131 26.76 -5.79 -13.56
N GLN A 132 27.13 -6.41 -14.69
CA GLN A 132 26.70 -7.78 -15.04
C GLN A 132 27.26 -8.82 -14.08
N GLU A 133 28.51 -8.66 -13.66
CA GLU A 133 29.18 -9.57 -12.71
C GLU A 133 28.60 -9.39 -11.30
N ILE A 134 28.33 -8.16 -10.90
CA ILE A 134 27.64 -7.84 -9.64
C ILE A 134 26.22 -8.43 -9.62
N ALA A 135 25.49 -8.33 -10.74
CA ALA A 135 24.19 -8.98 -10.89
C ALA A 135 24.30 -10.51 -10.81
N GLY A 136 25.34 -11.10 -11.40
CA GLY A 136 25.65 -12.53 -11.28
C GLY A 136 25.86 -12.97 -9.82
N VAL A 137 26.58 -12.18 -9.02
CA VAL A 137 26.74 -12.42 -7.58
C VAL A 137 25.41 -12.31 -6.84
N ALA A 138 24.57 -11.32 -7.17
CA ALA A 138 23.25 -11.18 -6.58
C ALA A 138 22.38 -12.44 -6.83
N VAL A 139 22.31 -12.88 -8.09
CA VAL A 139 21.56 -14.10 -8.47
C VAL A 139 22.13 -15.33 -7.78
N GLY A 140 23.45 -15.47 -7.71
CA GLY A 140 24.11 -16.55 -6.99
C GLY A 140 23.76 -16.56 -5.51
N GLY A 141 23.81 -15.41 -4.83
CA GLY A 141 23.43 -15.26 -3.43
C GLY A 141 21.97 -15.59 -3.17
N PHE A 142 21.07 -15.15 -4.05
CA PHE A 142 19.65 -15.51 -4.00
C PHE A 142 19.44 -17.03 -4.12
N ALA A 143 20.05 -17.64 -5.14
CA ALA A 143 19.92 -19.07 -5.41
C ALA A 143 20.49 -19.92 -4.26
N VAL A 144 21.68 -19.59 -3.77
CA VAL A 144 22.31 -20.28 -2.63
C VAL A 144 21.41 -20.24 -1.41
N TYR A 145 20.80 -19.08 -1.10
CA TYR A 145 19.85 -18.99 0.01
C TYR A 145 18.67 -19.96 -0.16
N TYR A 146 18.07 -20.02 -1.34
CA TYR A 146 16.93 -20.92 -1.62
C TYR A 146 17.31 -22.40 -1.58
N PHE A 147 18.49 -22.76 -2.08
CA PHE A 147 18.97 -24.14 -2.04
C PHE A 147 19.28 -24.60 -0.62
N VAL A 148 20.01 -23.78 0.15
CA VAL A 148 20.39 -24.11 1.53
C VAL A 148 19.17 -24.15 2.44
N ASN A 149 18.22 -23.23 2.26
CA ASN A 149 17.00 -23.17 3.07
C ASN A 149 15.82 -23.85 2.38
N SER A 150 16.05 -24.87 1.56
CA SER A 150 15.00 -25.54 0.79
C SER A 150 13.89 -26.10 1.68
N GLU A 151 14.25 -26.70 2.81
CA GLU A 151 13.34 -27.28 3.82
C GLU A 151 12.68 -26.24 4.73
N THR A 152 13.13 -24.99 4.72
CA THR A 152 12.53 -23.93 5.54
C THR A 152 11.18 -23.52 4.95
N GLU A 153 10.14 -23.61 5.77
CA GLU A 153 8.79 -23.15 5.44
C GLU A 153 8.78 -21.65 5.15
N ASP A 154 8.06 -21.26 4.09
CA ASP A 154 7.81 -19.87 3.79
C ASP A 154 6.53 -19.38 4.48
N LEU A 155 6.62 -18.22 5.13
CA LEU A 155 5.49 -17.54 5.73
C LEU A 155 5.18 -16.30 4.93
N TYR A 156 3.97 -16.27 4.41
CA TYR A 156 3.39 -15.13 3.71
C TYR A 156 2.67 -14.23 4.71
N THR A 157 2.97 -12.94 4.65
CA THR A 157 2.27 -11.90 5.38
C THR A 157 1.50 -11.05 4.39
N PHE A 158 0.18 -10.99 4.56
CA PHE A 158 -0.72 -10.12 3.82
C PHE A 158 -1.25 -9.06 4.76
N ILE A 159 -1.17 -7.79 4.35
CA ILE A 159 -1.76 -6.68 5.07
C ILE A 159 -2.74 -5.99 4.13
N LYS A 160 -3.99 -5.91 4.54
CA LYS A 160 -5.04 -5.16 3.83
C LYS A 160 -5.46 -3.98 4.70
N TYR A 161 -5.72 -2.86 4.05
CA TYR A 161 -6.20 -1.66 4.71
C TYR A 161 -7.60 -1.34 4.24
N TYR A 162 -8.42 -0.86 5.17
CA TYR A 162 -9.79 -0.44 4.93
C TYR A 162 -10.01 0.88 5.64
N TYR A 163 -10.93 1.70 5.15
CA TYR A 163 -11.40 2.88 5.86
C TYR A 163 -12.92 2.89 5.96
N ARG A 164 -13.45 3.59 6.95
CA ARG A 164 -14.85 3.98 7.02
C ARG A 164 -14.97 5.37 7.60
N GLU A 165 -16.04 6.07 7.26
CA GLU A 165 -16.37 7.36 7.84
C GLU A 165 -17.16 7.12 9.14
N LEU A 166 -16.70 7.71 10.23
CA LEU A 166 -17.39 7.73 11.52
C LEU A 166 -18.33 8.94 11.64
N GLY A 167 -18.12 9.97 10.83
CA GLY A 167 -18.90 11.19 10.83
C GLY A 167 -18.73 12.00 9.54
N ALA A 168 -19.44 13.12 9.47
CA ALA A 168 -19.44 13.97 8.27
C ALA A 168 -18.10 14.69 8.01
N GLY A 169 -17.21 14.75 9.00
CA GLY A 169 -16.04 15.63 8.98
C GLY A 169 -16.43 17.11 9.02
N PHE A 170 -15.43 17.98 9.00
CA PHE A 170 -15.64 19.43 8.99
C PHE A 170 -14.44 20.15 8.38
N PHE A 171 -14.64 21.39 7.95
CA PHE A 171 -13.57 22.31 7.57
C PHE A 171 -13.14 23.14 8.77
N ASP A 172 -11.83 23.20 9.00
CA ASP A 172 -11.22 24.06 10.01
C ASP A 172 -11.25 25.55 9.59
N MET A 173 -10.76 26.44 10.46
CA MET A 173 -10.69 27.89 10.18
C MET A 173 -9.78 28.24 8.99
N ASN A 174 -8.87 27.34 8.61
CA ASN A 174 -7.98 27.51 7.45
C ASN A 174 -8.60 26.96 6.16
N GLY A 175 -9.85 26.51 6.21
CA GLY A 175 -10.55 25.87 5.10
C GLY A 175 -10.00 24.50 4.75
N THR A 176 -9.25 23.85 5.63
CA THR A 176 -8.74 22.48 5.44
C THR A 176 -9.76 21.49 5.95
N PHE A 177 -10.06 20.49 5.13
CA PHE A 177 -10.97 19.43 5.53
C PHE A 177 -10.31 18.49 6.53
N ILE A 178 -11.01 18.25 7.64
CA ILE A 178 -10.70 17.29 8.67
C ILE A 178 -11.79 16.21 8.63
N GLY A 179 -11.44 15.04 8.11
CA GLY A 179 -12.34 13.90 8.13
C GLY A 179 -12.47 13.27 9.51
N ASP A 180 -13.49 12.46 9.68
CA ASP A 180 -13.65 11.59 10.84
C ASP A 180 -13.69 10.15 10.35
N TYR A 181 -12.51 9.52 10.29
CA TYR A 181 -12.32 8.19 9.73
C TYR A 181 -11.84 7.20 10.77
N GLN A 182 -12.12 5.93 10.51
CA GLN A 182 -11.43 4.82 11.12
C GLN A 182 -10.72 4.01 10.04
N ILE A 183 -9.41 3.84 10.19
CA ILE A 183 -8.61 2.96 9.34
C ILE A 183 -8.47 1.62 10.04
N LYS A 184 -8.82 0.54 9.34
CA LYS A 184 -8.64 -0.84 9.78
C LYS A 184 -7.50 -1.48 9.01
N LYS A 185 -6.56 -2.06 9.73
CA LYS A 185 -5.49 -2.91 9.24
C LYS A 185 -5.82 -4.37 9.53
N GLU A 186 -5.98 -5.17 8.49
CA GLU A 186 -6.10 -6.62 8.61
C GLU A 186 -4.78 -7.28 8.23
N ILE A 187 -4.19 -8.00 9.16
CA ILE A 187 -2.94 -8.75 8.97
C ILE A 187 -3.30 -10.23 8.89
N ARG A 188 -2.77 -10.93 7.89
CA ARG A 188 -2.83 -12.39 7.79
C ARG A 188 -1.43 -12.94 7.63
N VAL A 189 -1.08 -13.92 8.46
CA VAL A 189 0.16 -14.68 8.34
C VAL A 189 -0.18 -16.14 8.08
N THR A 190 0.27 -16.66 6.94
CA THR A 190 -0.07 -18.02 6.49
C THR A 190 1.07 -18.66 5.71
N LYS A 191 1.06 -19.99 5.63
CA LYS A 191 1.97 -20.75 4.75
C LYS A 191 1.50 -20.74 3.29
N ASN A 192 0.25 -20.37 3.03
CA ASN A 192 -0.34 -20.43 1.69
C ASN A 192 -0.09 -19.14 0.91
N SER A 193 0.54 -19.26 -0.27
CA SER A 193 0.82 -18.12 -1.15
C SER A 193 -0.43 -17.42 -1.71
N ASN A 194 -1.58 -18.08 -1.70
CA ASN A 194 -2.87 -17.50 -2.10
C ASN A 194 -3.57 -16.72 -0.97
N GLY A 195 -2.93 -16.59 0.20
CA GLY A 195 -3.46 -15.82 1.32
C GLY A 195 -4.65 -16.46 2.02
N THR A 196 -4.79 -17.79 1.97
CA THR A 196 -5.84 -18.52 2.70
C THR A 196 -5.33 -19.14 4.00
N GLY A 197 -6.22 -19.36 4.97
CA GLY A 197 -5.89 -19.95 6.26
C GLY A 197 -4.93 -19.11 7.11
N GLY A 198 -4.25 -19.77 8.04
CA GLY A 198 -3.26 -19.13 8.92
C GLY A 198 -3.88 -18.32 10.06
N SER A 199 -3.07 -17.42 10.63
CA SER A 199 -3.48 -16.53 11.71
C SER A 199 -3.86 -15.17 11.16
N THR A 200 -4.90 -14.56 11.73
CA THR A 200 -5.35 -13.21 11.39
C THR A 200 -5.31 -12.30 12.61
N GLY A 201 -4.92 -11.05 12.41
CA GLY A 201 -4.98 -9.98 13.39
C GLY A 201 -5.60 -8.73 12.79
N THR A 202 -6.24 -7.92 13.61
CA THR A 202 -6.87 -6.67 13.19
C THR A 202 -6.48 -5.56 14.14
N ASP A 203 -6.14 -4.38 13.61
CA ASP A 203 -5.89 -3.15 14.37
C ASP A 203 -6.71 -2.03 13.72
N GLU A 204 -7.42 -1.25 14.52
CA GLU A 204 -8.29 -0.17 14.05
C GLU A 204 -7.91 1.13 14.75
N ARG A 205 -7.71 2.20 13.97
CA ARG A 205 -7.29 3.50 14.50
C ARG A 205 -8.09 4.64 13.88
N ALA A 206 -8.38 5.65 14.69
CA ALA A 206 -8.99 6.88 14.20
C ALA A 206 -7.98 7.66 13.31
N SER A 207 -8.50 8.38 12.32
CA SER A 207 -7.70 9.19 11.41
C SER A 207 -8.53 10.38 10.89
N SER A 208 -7.84 11.49 10.61
CA SER A 208 -8.44 12.64 9.93
C SER A 208 -8.30 12.59 8.40
N ILE A 209 -7.51 11.65 7.88
CA ILE A 209 -7.23 11.45 6.45
C ILE A 209 -7.38 9.98 6.06
N ILE A 210 -7.65 9.72 4.77
CA ILE A 210 -7.80 8.36 4.22
C ILE A 210 -6.42 7.83 3.79
N GLU A 211 -5.54 7.67 4.78
CA GLU A 211 -4.20 7.13 4.59
C GLU A 211 -3.80 6.24 5.78
N PRO A 212 -3.27 5.03 5.56
CA PRO A 212 -2.82 4.17 6.65
C PRO A 212 -1.47 4.61 7.22
N TRP A 213 -1.40 4.84 8.53
CA TRP A 213 -0.18 5.31 9.23
C TRP A 213 0.38 4.31 10.28
N PHE A 214 0.07 3.01 10.13
CA PHE A 214 0.43 1.95 11.09
C PHE A 214 1.91 1.55 11.13
#